data_AF-A0A8W8NPB7-F1
#
_entry.id   AF-A0A8W8NPB7-F1
#
_cell.length_a   1.000
_cell.length_b   1.000
_cell.length_c   1.000
_cell.angle_alpha   90.00
_cell.angle_beta   90.00
_cell.angle_gamma   90.00
#
_symmetry.space_group_name_H-M   'P 1'
#
loop_
_entity.id
_entity.type
_entity.pdbx_description
1 polymer ?
#
loop_
_entity_poly.entity_id
_entity_poly.type
_entity_poly.pdbx_seq_one_letter_code
_entity_poly.pdbx_strand_id
1 'polypeptide(L)'
;VSPPLECLPNSDLRGRQYYGTQSVTETGDTCQRWDSQSPFTHSFSYLGDQENYCRNPDSDLKPWCFTTNVNRRYGYCNVPYC
;
A
#
# COMPACT_ATOMS: atom_id res chain seq x y z
N VAL A 1 18.74 -10.81 3.75
CA VAL A 1 17.41 -10.19 3.61
C VAL A 1 17.55 -9.10 2.57
N SER A 2 16.82 -9.16 1.46
CA SER A 2 16.91 -8.10 0.43
C SER A 2 16.34 -6.81 1.01
N PRO A 3 17.01 -5.66 0.82
CA PRO A 3 16.49 -4.38 1.30
C PRO A 3 15.15 -4.06 0.61
N PRO A 4 14.21 -3.39 1.30
CA PRO A 4 12.96 -2.97 0.70
C PRO A 4 13.19 -2.14 -0.57
N LEU A 5 12.41 -2.42 -1.62
CA LEU A 5 12.44 -1.63 -2.84
C LEU A 5 11.59 -0.37 -2.63
N GLU A 6 12.24 0.74 -2.28
CA GLU A 6 11.58 2.01 -1.93
C GLU A 6 11.14 2.86 -3.14
N CYS A 7 11.35 2.39 -4.37
CA CYS A 7 10.96 3.06 -5.61
C CYS A 7 10.36 2.11 -6.64
N LEU A 8 9.65 2.64 -7.63
CA LEU A 8 9.06 1.87 -8.73
C LEU A 8 10.04 1.79 -9.91
N PRO A 9 10.59 0.62 -10.25
CA PRO A 9 11.48 0.49 -11.40
C PRO A 9 10.70 0.54 -12.71
N ASN A 10 11.39 0.84 -13.83
CA ASN A 10 10.78 0.81 -15.17
C ASN A 10 10.09 -0.51 -15.54
N SER A 11 10.53 -1.63 -14.95
CA SER A 11 9.92 -2.95 -15.13
C SER A 11 8.60 -3.13 -14.38
N ASP A 12 8.26 -2.24 -13.43
CA ASP A 12 7.06 -2.32 -12.60
C ASP A 12 6.54 -0.92 -12.20
N LEU A 13 6.20 -0.11 -13.19
CA LEU A 13 5.68 1.26 -13.00
C LEU A 13 4.36 1.34 -12.20
N ARG A 14 3.65 0.21 -12.03
CA ARG A 14 2.42 0.15 -11.22
C ARG A 14 2.66 -0.40 -9.81
N GLY A 15 3.89 -0.80 -9.48
CA GLY A 15 4.25 -1.31 -8.17
C GLY A 15 3.53 -2.60 -7.76
N ARG A 16 3.28 -3.51 -8.70
CA ARG A 16 2.72 -4.84 -8.39
C ARG A 16 3.66 -5.70 -7.55
N GLN A 17 4.95 -5.44 -7.68
CA GLN A 17 6.03 -6.05 -6.91
C GLN A 17 6.68 -5.03 -5.98
N TYR A 18 6.01 -3.91 -5.67
CA TYR A 18 6.52 -2.96 -4.68
C TYR A 18 6.44 -3.56 -3.28
N TYR A 19 7.59 -3.64 -2.60
CA TYR A 19 7.72 -4.14 -1.22
C TYR A 19 8.45 -3.15 -0.31
N GLY A 20 8.42 -1.85 -0.65
CA GLY A 20 8.91 -0.76 0.19
C GLY A 20 8.01 -0.48 1.40
N THR A 21 8.36 0.58 2.13
CA THR A 21 7.81 0.87 3.48
C THR A 21 6.89 2.10 3.54
N GLN A 22 6.48 2.66 2.39
CA GLN A 22 5.50 3.75 2.34
C GLN A 22 4.18 3.32 3.01
N SER A 23 3.69 4.10 3.98
CA SER A 23 2.50 3.79 4.80
C SER A 23 1.53 4.97 4.93
N VAL A 24 1.67 5.96 4.05
CA VAL A 24 0.83 7.15 3.99
C VAL A 24 0.39 7.39 2.55
N THR A 25 -0.88 7.71 2.35
CA THR A 25 -1.44 8.00 1.03
C THR A 25 -0.93 9.33 0.45
N GLU A 26 -1.15 9.55 -0.85
CA GLU A 26 -0.89 10.83 -1.53
C GLU A 26 -1.55 12.04 -0.83
N THR A 27 -2.65 11.80 -0.11
CA THR A 27 -3.41 12.83 0.61
C THR A 27 -3.06 12.94 2.10
N GLY A 28 -2.08 12.19 2.59
CA GLY A 28 -1.63 12.27 3.97
C GLY A 28 -2.40 11.39 4.96
N ASP A 29 -3.26 10.49 4.48
CA ASP A 29 -3.98 9.55 5.35
C ASP A 29 -3.08 8.38 5.72
N THR A 30 -3.03 8.04 7.02
CA THR A 30 -2.32 6.86 7.50
C THR A 30 -2.97 5.58 6.98
N CYS A 31 -2.16 4.65 6.48
CA CYS A 31 -2.64 3.35 6.04
C CYS A 31 -3.10 2.47 7.21
N GLN A 32 -4.22 1.78 7.03
CA GLN A 32 -4.68 0.69 7.87
C GLN A 32 -3.78 -0.53 7.66
N ARG A 33 -3.45 -1.26 8.73
CA ARG A 33 -2.75 -2.56 8.60
C ARG A 33 -3.59 -3.54 7.81
N TRP A 34 -2.95 -4.33 6.96
CA TRP A 34 -3.63 -5.34 6.14
C TRP A 34 -4.28 -6.44 6.97
N ASP A 35 -3.75 -6.79 8.14
CA ASP A 35 -4.37 -7.76 9.05
C ASP A 35 -5.53 -7.15 9.89
N SER A 36 -5.67 -5.83 9.94
CA SER A 36 -6.77 -5.16 10.64
C SER A 36 -8.06 -5.22 9.84
N GLN A 37 -9.19 -5.42 10.54
CA GLN A 37 -10.53 -5.33 9.94
C GLN A 37 -11.28 -4.04 10.32
N SER A 38 -10.57 -3.07 10.89
CA SER A 38 -11.07 -1.75 11.31
C SER A 38 -10.12 -0.64 10.88
N PRO A 39 -10.63 0.54 10.43
CA PRO A 39 -12.05 0.87 10.25
C PRO A 39 -12.74 0.18 9.07
N PHE A 40 -11.99 -0.39 8.13
CA PHE A 40 -12.56 -1.00 6.93
C PHE A 40 -12.28 -2.50 6.87
N THR A 41 -13.34 -3.31 6.90
CA THR A 41 -13.28 -4.76 6.65
C THR A 41 -12.98 -5.03 5.18
N HIS A 42 -12.14 -6.02 4.89
CA HIS A 42 -11.70 -6.36 3.53
C HIS A 42 -11.13 -7.79 3.41
N SER A 43 -10.98 -8.29 2.19
CA SER A 43 -10.46 -9.64 1.89
C SER A 43 -8.94 -9.76 1.77
N PHE A 44 -8.20 -8.64 1.93
CA PHE A 44 -6.74 -8.58 1.77
C PHE A 44 -5.92 -8.94 3.02
N SER A 45 -6.51 -9.62 4.02
CA SER A 45 -5.82 -9.96 5.28
C SER A 45 -4.63 -10.90 5.13
N TYR A 46 -4.51 -11.57 3.97
CA TYR A 46 -3.36 -12.41 3.64
C TYR A 46 -2.05 -11.62 3.47
N LEU A 47 -2.12 -10.29 3.34
CA LEU A 47 -0.96 -9.38 3.34
C LEU A 47 -0.54 -8.91 4.74
N GLY A 48 -1.00 -9.57 5.80
CA GLY A 48 -0.75 -9.14 7.19
C GLY A 48 0.72 -9.00 7.56
N ASP A 49 1.62 -9.74 6.90
CA ASP A 49 3.08 -9.64 7.06
C ASP A 49 3.69 -8.39 6.41
N GLN A 50 2.91 -7.64 5.63
CA GLN A 50 3.29 -6.38 4.99
C GLN A 50 2.90 -5.15 5.82
N GLU A 51 2.55 -5.34 7.11
CA GLU A 51 2.14 -4.29 8.04
C GLU A 51 1.01 -3.42 7.48
N ASN A 52 1.21 -2.11 7.37
CA ASN A 52 0.32 -1.15 6.71
C ASN A 52 0.98 -0.49 5.48
N TYR A 53 1.97 -1.15 4.88
CA TYR A 53 2.67 -0.60 3.73
C TYR A 53 1.81 -0.65 2.47
N CYS A 54 1.94 0.34 1.60
CA CYS A 54 1.21 0.42 0.34
C CYS A 54 1.54 -0.77 -0.55
N ARG A 55 0.53 -1.39 -1.17
CA ARG A 55 0.68 -2.55 -2.07
C ARG A 55 -0.26 -2.40 -3.26
N ASN A 56 -0.02 -3.17 -4.31
CA ASN A 56 -0.92 -3.25 -5.46
C ASN A 56 -1.28 -4.72 -5.76
N PRO A 57 -2.05 -5.37 -4.86
CA PRO A 57 -2.37 -6.80 -4.98
C PRO A 57 -3.34 -7.14 -6.11
N ASP A 58 -4.12 -6.17 -6.56
CA ASP A 58 -5.23 -6.31 -7.50
C ASP A 58 -4.92 -5.73 -8.90
N SER A 59 -3.65 -5.37 -9.15
CA SER A 59 -3.19 -4.80 -10.43
C SER A 59 -3.90 -3.49 -10.80
N ASP A 60 -4.26 -2.69 -9.80
CA ASP A 60 -4.75 -1.33 -9.95
C ASP A 60 -3.64 -0.39 -10.51
N LEU A 61 -3.94 0.90 -10.61
CA LEU A 61 -3.11 1.91 -11.25
C LEU A 61 -1.77 2.14 -10.55
N LYS A 62 -1.74 2.06 -9.21
CA LYS A 62 -0.57 2.34 -8.36
C LYS A 62 -0.67 1.60 -7.02
N PRO A 63 0.42 1.52 -6.23
CA PRO A 63 0.32 1.08 -4.84
C PRO A 63 -0.69 1.92 -4.06
N TRP A 64 -1.50 1.24 -3.25
CA TRP A 64 -2.55 1.83 -2.44
C TRP A 64 -2.65 1.12 -1.09
N CYS A 65 -3.46 1.66 -0.20
CA CYS A 65 -3.81 1.03 1.06
C CYS A 65 -5.22 1.43 1.50
N PHE A 66 -5.87 0.61 2.33
CA PHE A 66 -6.98 1.09 3.15
C PHE A 66 -6.47 2.16 4.11
N THR A 67 -7.31 3.11 4.52
CA THR A 67 -6.86 4.18 5.43
C THR A 67 -7.47 4.04 6.82
N THR A 68 -6.86 4.67 7.82
CA THR A 68 -7.47 4.81 9.16
C THR A 68 -8.48 5.96 9.23
N ASN A 69 -8.63 6.76 8.17
CA ASN A 69 -9.60 7.83 8.08
C ASN A 69 -10.97 7.26 7.67
N VAL A 70 -11.94 7.29 8.60
CA VAL A 70 -13.30 6.74 8.39
C VAL A 70 -14.04 7.37 7.20
N ASN A 71 -13.64 8.57 6.76
CA ASN A 71 -14.25 9.26 5.62
C ASN A 71 -13.61 8.87 4.28
N ARG A 72 -12.52 8.09 4.28
CA ARG A 72 -11.79 7.72 3.07
C ARG A 72 -11.36 6.25 3.13
N ARG A 73 -12.10 5.37 2.47
CA ARG A 73 -11.88 3.92 2.54
C ARG A 73 -10.47 3.48 2.16
N TYR A 74 -9.93 4.02 1.08
CA TYR A 74 -8.60 3.72 0.57
C TYR A 74 -8.00 4.94 -0.12
N GLY A 75 -6.70 4.91 -0.39
CA GLY A 75 -6.03 5.91 -1.20
C GLY A 75 -4.75 5.38 -1.83
N TYR A 76 -4.37 5.99 -2.96
CA TYR A 76 -3.09 5.71 -3.60
C TYR A 76 -1.92 6.29 -2.80
N CYS A 77 -0.74 5.74 -3.02
CA CYS A 77 0.49 6.19 -2.40
C CYS A 77 1.46 6.78 -3.42
N ASN A 78 2.16 7.84 -3.00
CA ASN A 78 3.16 8.49 -3.84
C ASN A 78 4.52 7.76 -3.72
N VAL A 79 4.66 6.63 -4.42
CA VAL A 79 5.95 5.92 -4.49
C VAL A 79 6.79 6.53 -5.62
N PRO A 80 8.04 6.98 -5.37
CA PRO A 80 8.88 7.57 -6.40
C PRO A 80 9.32 6.52 -7.42
N TYR A 81 9.61 6.93 -8.66
CA TYR A 81 10.26 6.05 -9.63
C TYR A 81 11.76 5.93 -9.36
N CYS A 82 12.32 4.77 -9.69
CA CYS A 82 13.74 4.64 -9.96
C CYS A 82 13.99 5.08 -11.43
#